data_AF-A0A1H9N6C9-F1
#
_entry.id   AF-A0A1H9N6C9-F1
#
_cell.length_a   1.000
_cell.length_b   1.000
_cell.length_c   1.000
_cell.angle_alpha   90.00
_cell.angle_beta   90.00
_cell.angle_gamma   90.00
#
_symmetry.space_group_name_H-M   'P 1'
#
loop_
_entity.id
_entity.type
_entity.pdbx_description
1 polymer ?
#
loop_
_entity_poly.entity_id
_entity_poly.type
_entity_poly.pdbx_seq_one_letter_code
_entity_poly.pdbx_strand_id
1 'polypeptide(L)'
;MSKNPNSLRKIRNLFAHANLERLNLIQIEDGKTIYYPLVEDESCLIIYDKISEIVFNMLLSIIYEIKTADLDWNIQQVNLGIEEISVEKQYELLGFNEEDINKIKSVFSESEKRDGIASNNMWKMVHNSSNLNVLESIYAQMFKKELDNDIYRKE
;
A
#
# COMPACT_ATOMS: atom_id res chain seq x y z
N MET A 1 -38.48 -8.42 -13.85
CA MET A 1 -37.62 -7.73 -12.86
C MET A 1 -36.22 -7.62 -13.46
N SER A 2 -35.78 -6.41 -13.80
CA SER A 2 -34.48 -6.19 -14.46
C SER A 2 -33.34 -6.49 -13.49
N LYS A 3 -32.57 -7.55 -13.78
CA LYS A 3 -31.28 -7.82 -13.13
C LYS A 3 -30.29 -6.80 -13.65
N ASN A 4 -30.17 -5.65 -13.00
CA ASN A 4 -29.15 -4.68 -13.37
C ASN A 4 -27.77 -5.31 -13.08
N PRO A 5 -26.94 -5.60 -14.10
CA PRO A 5 -25.68 -6.32 -13.92
C PRO A 5 -24.66 -5.55 -13.06
N ASN A 6 -24.86 -4.24 -12.89
CA ASN A 6 -23.91 -3.29 -12.29
C ASN A 6 -24.44 -2.65 -11.00
N SER A 7 -25.09 -3.41 -10.11
CA SER A 7 -25.52 -2.83 -8.83
C SER A 7 -24.29 -2.47 -7.97
N LEU A 8 -24.36 -1.34 -7.27
CA LEU A 8 -23.36 -0.92 -6.26
C LEU A 8 -22.98 -2.06 -5.30
N ARG A 9 -23.93 -2.93 -4.98
CA ARG A 9 -23.71 -4.12 -4.15
C ARG A 9 -22.76 -5.13 -4.81
N LYS A 10 -22.86 -5.36 -6.12
CA LYS A 10 -21.93 -6.23 -6.85
C LYS A 10 -20.55 -5.61 -6.96
N ILE A 11 -20.46 -4.29 -7.18
CA ILE A 11 -19.19 -3.57 -7.20
C ILE A 11 -18.51 -3.65 -5.83
N ARG A 12 -19.25 -3.38 -4.75
CA ARG A 12 -18.74 -3.54 -3.38
C ARG A 12 -18.31 -4.97 -3.08
N ASN A 13 -19.11 -5.96 -3.48
CA ASN A 13 -18.74 -7.36 -3.31
C ASN A 13 -17.53 -7.75 -4.15
N LEU A 14 -17.39 -7.20 -5.36
CA LEU A 14 -16.21 -7.39 -6.21
C LEU A 14 -14.97 -6.85 -5.50
N PHE A 15 -15.01 -5.61 -5.00
CA PHE A 15 -13.91 -5.03 -4.22
C PHE A 15 -13.63 -5.79 -2.91
N ALA A 16 -14.66 -6.27 -2.21
CA ALA A 16 -14.52 -7.07 -0.99
C ALA A 16 -13.94 -8.48 -1.23
N HIS A 17 -14.08 -9.02 -2.45
CA HIS A 17 -13.54 -10.32 -2.84
C HIS A 17 -12.27 -10.22 -3.72
N ALA A 18 -11.89 -9.01 -4.16
CA ALA A 18 -10.77 -8.79 -5.08
C ALA A 18 -9.40 -8.89 -4.41
N ASN A 19 -9.32 -9.24 -3.12
CA ASN A 19 -8.07 -9.25 -2.34
C ASN A 19 -7.23 -8.00 -2.60
N LEU A 20 -7.87 -6.82 -2.55
CA LEU A 20 -7.22 -5.52 -2.82
C LEU A 20 -5.99 -5.29 -1.94
N GLU A 21 -5.95 -5.95 -0.78
CA GLU A 21 -4.82 -6.04 0.14
C GLU A 21 -3.51 -6.52 -0.51
N ARG A 22 -3.59 -7.26 -1.62
CA ARG A 22 -2.44 -7.77 -2.38
C ARG A 22 -2.02 -6.83 -3.52
N LEU A 23 -2.92 -5.93 -3.92
CA LEU A 23 -2.71 -5.03 -5.04
C LEU A 23 -2.07 -3.74 -4.55
N ASN A 24 -1.02 -3.35 -5.26
CA ASN A 24 -0.31 -2.11 -5.03
C ASN A 24 -0.35 -1.29 -6.32
N LEU A 25 -0.54 0.02 -6.19
CA LEU A 25 -0.14 0.91 -7.26
C LEU A 25 1.37 1.07 -7.18
N ILE A 26 2.02 1.01 -8.34
CA ILE A 26 3.47 1.16 -8.43
C ILE A 26 3.83 2.37 -9.28
N GLN A 27 4.86 3.08 -8.85
CA GLN A 27 5.45 4.16 -9.63
C GLN A 27 6.96 4.03 -9.58
N ILE A 28 7.62 4.27 -10.71
CA ILE A 28 9.08 4.34 -10.76
C ILE A 28 9.48 5.80 -10.50
N GLU A 29 10.14 6.05 -9.38
CA GLU A 29 10.67 7.36 -8.99
C GLU A 29 12.18 7.20 -8.77
N ASP A 30 13.00 7.99 -9.48
CA ASP A 30 14.47 7.95 -9.43
C ASP A 30 15.09 6.53 -9.59
N GLY A 31 14.50 5.72 -10.47
CA GLY A 31 14.95 4.34 -10.74
C GLY A 31 14.57 3.33 -9.66
N LYS A 32 13.77 3.72 -8.67
CA LYS A 32 13.23 2.85 -7.62
C LYS A 32 11.72 2.68 -7.80
N THR A 33 11.25 1.46 -7.61
CA THR A 33 9.81 1.17 -7.56
C THR A 33 9.27 1.56 -6.19
N ILE A 34 8.36 2.53 -6.17
CA ILE A 34 7.57 2.89 -5.00
C ILE A 34 6.25 2.12 -5.05
N TYR A 35 5.90 1.50 -3.93
CA TYR A 35 4.67 0.74 -3.76
C TYR A 35 3.70 1.54 -2.90
N TYR A 36 2.46 1.68 -3.38
CA TYR A 36 1.36 2.31 -2.68
C TYR A 36 0.27 1.25 -2.42
N PRO A 37 0.26 0.62 -1.24
CA PRO A 37 -0.76 -0.35 -0.86
C PRO A 37 -2.16 0.27 -0.87
N LEU A 38 -3.13 -0.40 -1.50
CA LEU A 38 -4.51 0.09 -1.60
C LEU A 38 -5.33 -0.01 -0.29
N VAL A 39 -4.71 -0.50 0.78
CA VAL A 39 -5.34 -0.68 2.10
C VAL A 39 -4.89 0.37 3.13
N GLU A 40 -3.86 1.16 2.81
CA GLU A 40 -3.37 2.21 3.69
C GLU A 40 -4.00 3.56 3.31
N ASP A 41 -4.51 4.27 4.31
CA ASP A 41 -5.18 5.56 4.11
C ASP A 41 -4.22 6.59 3.52
N GLU A 42 -2.98 6.64 4.02
CA GLU A 42 -1.94 7.55 3.53
C GLU A 42 -1.61 7.29 2.06
N SER A 43 -1.50 6.02 1.67
CA SER A 43 -1.29 5.62 0.27
C SER A 43 -2.46 6.07 -0.61
N CYS A 44 -3.70 5.89 -0.14
CA CYS A 44 -4.89 6.34 -0.87
C CYS A 44 -4.94 7.87 -1.01
N LEU A 45 -4.53 8.63 0.00
CA LEU A 45 -4.44 10.08 -0.05
C LEU A 45 -3.38 10.55 -1.06
N ILE A 46 -2.21 9.92 -1.09
CA ILE A 46 -1.16 10.23 -2.08
C ILE A 46 -1.65 9.95 -3.49
N ILE A 47 -2.32 8.81 -3.69
CA ILE A 47 -2.89 8.45 -5.00
C ILE A 47 -3.96 9.48 -5.40
N TYR A 48 -4.85 9.85 -4.47
CA TYR A 48 -5.87 10.86 -4.71
C TYR A 48 -5.26 12.19 -5.11
N ASP A 49 -4.23 12.65 -4.41
CA ASP A 49 -3.50 13.89 -4.75
C ASP A 49 -2.93 13.83 -6.18
N LYS A 50 -2.34 12.69 -6.56
CA LYS A 50 -1.76 12.48 -7.90
C LYS A 50 -2.80 12.46 -9.04
N ILE A 51 -4.04 12.00 -8.80
CA ILE A 51 -5.02 11.76 -9.89
C ILE A 51 -6.26 12.66 -9.85
N SER A 52 -6.57 13.28 -8.72
CA SER A 52 -7.86 13.97 -8.50
C SER A 52 -8.09 15.12 -9.47
N GLU A 53 -7.07 15.93 -9.73
CA GLU A 53 -7.14 17.04 -10.67
C GLU A 53 -7.45 16.55 -12.10
N ILE A 54 -6.79 15.48 -12.53
CA ILE A 54 -7.00 14.88 -13.85
C ILE A 54 -8.43 14.34 -13.97
N VAL A 55 -8.91 13.63 -12.95
CA VAL A 55 -10.28 13.10 -12.92
C VAL A 55 -11.30 14.24 -12.94
N PHE A 56 -11.07 15.30 -12.17
CA PHE A 56 -11.94 16.46 -12.13
C PHE A 56 -11.99 17.20 -13.47
N ASN A 57 -10.83 17.43 -14.10
CA ASN A 57 -10.72 18.08 -15.40
C ASN A 57 -11.33 17.23 -16.53
N MET A 58 -11.19 15.90 -16.48
CA MET A 58 -11.92 14.99 -17.38
C MET A 58 -13.44 15.13 -17.21
N LEU A 59 -13.94 15.12 -15.98
CA LEU A 59 -15.38 15.25 -15.72
C LEU A 59 -15.93 16.58 -16.20
N LEU A 60 -15.20 17.69 -15.96
CA LEU A 60 -15.56 19.00 -16.48
C LEU A 60 -15.60 19.02 -18.02
N SER A 61 -14.62 18.40 -18.66
CA SER A 61 -14.56 18.30 -20.12
C SER A 61 -15.74 17.53 -20.70
N ILE A 62 -16.20 16.47 -20.02
CA ILE A 62 -17.35 15.66 -20.45
C ILE A 62 -18.67 16.39 -20.22
N ILE A 63 -18.87 17.00 -19.04
CA ILE A 63 -20.16 17.59 -18.65
C ILE A 63 -20.41 18.91 -19.37
N TYR A 64 -19.38 19.74 -19.51
CA TYR A 64 -19.51 21.11 -20.04
C TYR A 64 -18.93 21.28 -21.44
N GLU A 65 -18.40 20.22 -22.04
CA GLU A 65 -17.72 20.25 -23.35
C GLU A 65 -16.57 21.29 -23.42
N ILE A 66 -15.98 21.59 -22.26
CA ILE A 66 -14.86 22.54 -22.14
C ILE A 66 -13.57 21.78 -22.45
N LYS A 67 -12.75 22.29 -23.39
CA LYS A 67 -11.37 21.83 -23.52
C LYS A 67 -10.57 22.36 -22.34
N THR A 68 -10.27 21.51 -21.36
CA THR A 68 -9.28 21.82 -20.33
C THR A 68 -7.90 21.78 -20.96
N ALA A 69 -7.18 22.90 -20.91
CA ALA A 69 -5.78 22.95 -21.32
C ALA A 69 -4.96 21.94 -20.51
N ASP A 70 -3.94 21.36 -21.14
CA ASP A 70 -2.96 20.48 -20.52
C ASP A 70 -3.46 19.13 -19.99
N LEU A 71 -4.74 18.76 -20.19
CA LEU A 71 -5.27 17.46 -19.74
C LEU A 71 -4.53 16.27 -20.35
N ASP A 72 -4.29 16.30 -21.66
CA ASP A 72 -3.55 15.24 -22.36
C ASP A 72 -2.11 15.12 -21.82
N TRP A 73 -1.49 16.24 -21.48
CA TRP A 73 -0.15 16.28 -20.90
C TRP A 73 -0.15 15.74 -19.47
N ASN A 74 -1.11 16.17 -18.63
CA ASN A 74 -1.28 15.71 -17.26
C ASN A 74 -1.53 14.19 -17.18
N ILE A 75 -2.36 13.65 -18.08
CA ILE A 75 -2.59 12.20 -18.18
C ILE A 75 -1.27 11.45 -18.48
N GLN A 76 -0.44 11.98 -19.37
CA GLN A 76 0.85 11.38 -19.71
C GLN A 76 1.88 11.42 -18.56
N GLN A 77 1.74 12.37 -17.63
CA GLN A 77 2.63 12.44 -16.46
C GLN A 77 2.31 11.37 -15.40
N VAL A 78 1.08 10.83 -15.40
CA VAL A 78 0.68 9.78 -14.46
C VAL A 78 1.14 8.42 -14.99
N ASN A 79 2.31 7.99 -14.53
CA ASN A 79 2.84 6.65 -14.79
C ASN A 79 2.59 5.73 -13.60
N LEU A 80 1.34 5.33 -13.41
CA LEU A 80 0.92 4.37 -12.37
C LEU A 80 0.74 2.98 -12.98
N GLY A 81 1.50 2.00 -12.47
CA GLY A 81 1.27 0.59 -12.71
C GLY A 81 0.43 -0.04 -11.60
N ILE A 82 -0.06 -1.25 -11.85
CA ILE A 82 -0.68 -2.10 -10.82
C ILE A 82 0.14 -3.38 -10.73
N GLU A 83 0.54 -3.75 -9.53
CA GLU A 83 1.27 -4.98 -9.26
C GLU A 83 0.60 -5.75 -8.11
N GLU A 84 0.35 -7.04 -8.31
CA GLU A 84 0.04 -7.95 -7.21
C GLU A 84 1.36 -8.46 -6.64
N ILE A 85 1.60 -8.22 -5.36
CA ILE A 85 2.82 -8.67 -4.69
C ILE A 85 2.53 -9.87 -3.79
N SER A 86 3.55 -10.68 -3.53
CA SER A 86 3.43 -11.76 -2.57
C SER A 86 3.44 -11.23 -1.14
N VAL A 87 2.93 -12.03 -0.20
CA VAL A 87 2.93 -11.66 1.23
C VAL A 87 4.35 -11.51 1.77
N GLU A 88 5.29 -12.32 1.27
CA GLU A 88 6.70 -12.22 1.60
C GLU A 88 7.29 -10.88 1.17
N LYS A 89 6.94 -10.44 -0.05
CA LYS A 89 7.39 -9.15 -0.54
C LYS A 89 6.87 -8.00 0.32
N GLN A 90 5.64 -8.10 0.80
CA GLN A 90 5.09 -7.11 1.74
C GLN A 90 5.86 -7.08 3.07
N TYR A 91 6.25 -8.25 3.61
CA TYR A 91 7.12 -8.31 4.80
C TYR A 91 8.49 -7.67 4.55
N GLU A 92 9.11 -7.95 3.40
CA GLU A 92 10.39 -7.31 3.02
C GLU A 92 10.27 -5.78 2.97
N LEU A 93 9.17 -5.26 2.40
CA LEU A 93 8.92 -3.81 2.35
C LEU A 93 8.75 -3.18 3.73
N LEU A 94 8.25 -3.94 4.71
CA LEU A 94 8.22 -3.54 6.12
C LEU A 94 9.55 -3.70 6.86
N GLY A 95 10.60 -4.19 6.19
CA GLY A 95 11.96 -4.34 6.75
C GLY A 95 12.25 -5.71 7.38
N PHE A 96 11.39 -6.71 7.19
CA PHE A 96 11.67 -8.07 7.67
C PHE A 96 12.70 -8.75 6.75
N ASN A 97 13.63 -9.50 7.34
CA ASN A 97 14.57 -10.32 6.60
C ASN A 97 13.98 -11.72 6.30
N GLU A 98 14.67 -12.49 5.46
CA GLU A 98 14.23 -13.83 5.05
C GLU A 98 14.12 -14.81 6.25
N GLU A 99 14.99 -14.68 7.25
CA GLU A 99 14.97 -15.54 8.43
C GLU A 99 13.70 -15.32 9.25
N ASP A 100 13.29 -14.07 9.44
CA ASP A 100 12.07 -13.72 10.16
C ASP A 100 10.82 -14.20 9.43
N ILE A 101 10.78 -14.03 8.10
CA ILE A 101 9.69 -14.53 7.26
C ILE A 101 9.58 -16.06 7.37
N ASN A 102 10.71 -16.77 7.35
CA ASN A 102 10.74 -18.23 7.49
C ASN A 102 10.27 -18.69 8.88
N LYS A 103 10.63 -17.96 9.94
CA LYS A 103 10.12 -18.21 11.30
C LYS A 103 8.61 -18.06 11.35
N ILE A 104 8.05 -16.99 10.77
CA ILE A 104 6.59 -16.77 10.71
C ILE A 104 5.90 -17.92 9.95
N LYS A 105 6.45 -18.34 8.81
CA LYS A 105 5.92 -19.47 8.02
C LYS A 105 5.94 -20.79 8.78
N SER A 106 6.90 -20.98 9.68
CA SER A 106 7.04 -22.20 10.47
C SER A 106 5.95 -22.38 11.53
N VAL A 107 5.25 -21.30 11.91
CA VAL A 107 4.17 -21.32 12.91
C VAL A 107 2.93 -22.08 12.41
N PHE A 108 2.70 -22.11 11.10
CA PHE A 108 1.52 -22.74 10.51
C PHE A 108 1.71 -24.25 10.31
N SER A 109 0.67 -25.02 10.65
CA SER A 109 0.63 -26.46 10.43
C SER A 109 0.60 -26.84 8.94
N GLU A 110 1.01 -28.06 8.61
CA GLU A 110 0.93 -28.64 7.26
C GLU A 110 -0.50 -28.57 6.68
N SER A 111 -1.53 -28.77 7.51
CA SER A 111 -2.93 -28.64 7.12
C SER A 111 -3.30 -27.21 6.73
N GLU A 112 -2.88 -26.21 7.51
CA GLU A 112 -3.17 -24.80 7.24
C GLU A 112 -2.46 -24.29 5.97
N LYS A 113 -1.28 -24.85 5.66
CA LYS A 113 -0.54 -24.53 4.44
C LYS A 113 -1.25 -25.02 3.18
N ARG A 114 -1.91 -26.19 3.22
CA ARG A 114 -2.62 -26.79 2.07
C ARG A 114 -3.93 -26.07 1.73
N ASP A 115 -4.64 -25.60 2.75
CA ASP A 115 -5.96 -24.99 2.58
C ASP A 115 -5.90 -23.48 2.24
N GLY A 116 -4.70 -22.92 2.03
CA GLY A 116 -4.51 -21.48 1.78
C GLY A 116 -4.77 -20.59 3.00
N ILE A 117 -5.14 -21.19 4.15
CA ILE A 117 -5.39 -20.52 5.43
C ILE A 117 -4.11 -19.83 5.92
N ALA A 118 -2.95 -20.50 5.76
CA ALA A 118 -1.66 -19.93 6.12
C ALA A 118 -1.39 -18.61 5.37
N SER A 119 -1.67 -18.55 4.06
CA SER A 119 -1.46 -17.34 3.27
C SER A 119 -2.37 -16.19 3.72
N ASN A 120 -3.66 -16.44 3.94
CA ASN A 120 -4.58 -15.41 4.43
C ASN A 120 -4.23 -14.92 5.84
N ASN A 121 -3.78 -15.82 6.72
CA ASN A 121 -3.33 -15.44 8.05
C ASN A 121 -2.03 -14.63 8.00
N MET A 122 -1.10 -14.99 7.12
CA MET A 122 0.11 -14.21 6.89
C MET A 122 -0.21 -12.79 6.39
N TRP A 123 -1.18 -12.64 5.48
CA TRP A 123 -1.66 -11.32 5.03
C TRP A 123 -2.24 -10.51 6.18
N LYS A 124 -3.08 -11.12 7.04
CA LYS A 124 -3.59 -10.43 8.24
C LYS A 124 -2.46 -10.01 9.18
N MET A 125 -1.44 -10.85 9.36
CA MET A 125 -0.31 -10.54 10.22
C MET A 125 0.53 -9.40 9.65
N VAL A 126 0.79 -9.37 8.34
CA VAL A 126 1.62 -8.32 7.72
C VAL A 126 0.92 -6.96 7.78
N HIS A 127 -0.39 -6.90 7.55
CA HIS A 127 -1.15 -5.64 7.67
C HIS A 127 -1.24 -5.09 9.08
N ASN A 128 -1.13 -5.96 10.10
CA ASN A 128 -1.09 -5.54 11.49
C ASN A 128 0.35 -5.31 12.01
N SER A 129 1.35 -5.52 11.16
CA SER A 129 2.76 -5.34 11.54
C SER A 129 3.19 -3.89 11.34
N SER A 130 4.04 -3.40 12.23
CA SER A 130 4.66 -2.09 12.07
C SER A 130 5.84 -2.15 11.10
N ASN A 131 6.14 -1.02 10.45
CA ASN A 131 7.34 -0.89 9.62
C ASN A 131 8.60 -0.85 10.51
N LEU A 132 9.44 -1.88 10.41
CA LEU A 132 10.63 -2.05 11.22
C LEU A 132 11.68 -0.98 10.94
N ASN A 133 11.83 -0.55 9.70
CA ASN A 133 12.78 0.52 9.33
C ASN A 133 12.42 1.85 10.00
N VAL A 134 11.11 2.14 10.09
CA VAL A 134 10.60 3.32 10.79
C VAL A 134 10.83 3.18 12.30
N LEU A 135 10.50 2.02 12.88
CA LEU A 135 10.74 1.78 14.30
C LEU A 135 12.22 1.88 14.67
N GLU A 136 13.11 1.28 13.88
CA GLU A 136 14.56 1.37 14.06
C GLU A 136 15.01 2.84 14.06
N SER A 137 14.51 3.63 13.10
CA SER A 137 14.81 5.07 13.01
C SER A 137 14.32 5.84 14.23
N ILE A 138 13.11 5.53 14.74
CA ILE A 138 12.54 6.15 15.94
C ILE A 138 13.40 5.81 17.17
N TYR A 139 13.69 4.53 17.38
CA TYR A 139 14.49 4.08 18.53
C TYR A 139 15.91 4.66 18.49
N ALA A 140 16.55 4.67 17.32
CA ALA A 140 17.87 5.28 17.16
C ALA A 140 17.89 6.76 17.57
N GLN A 141 16.85 7.53 17.20
CA GLN A 141 16.72 8.93 17.60
C GLN A 141 16.45 9.11 19.10
N MET A 142 15.61 8.26 19.69
CA MET A 142 15.30 8.31 21.12
C MET A 142 16.54 8.07 21.97
N PHE A 143 17.30 7.01 21.69
CA PHE A 143 18.48 6.65 22.47
C PHE A 143 19.67 7.59 22.23
N LYS A 144 19.78 8.18 21.03
CA LYS A 144 20.75 9.25 20.78
C LYS A 144 20.48 10.48 21.65
N LYS A 145 19.21 10.89 21.78
CA LYS A 145 18.80 12.00 22.66
C LYS A 145 19.04 11.72 24.14
N GLU A 146 18.87 10.48 24.60
CA GLU A 146 19.17 10.11 25.98
C GLU A 146 20.66 10.21 26.29
N LEU A 147 21.53 9.72 25.38
CA LEU A 147 22.98 9.87 25.50
C LEU A 147 23.42 11.34 25.53
N ASP A 148 22.84 12.18 24.66
CA ASP A 148 23.15 13.61 24.65
C ASP A 148 22.67 14.30 25.95
N ASN A 149 21.47 13.96 26.46
CA ASN A 149 20.95 14.54 27.69
C ASN A 149 21.68 14.10 28.97
N ASP A 150 22.22 12.87 29.01
CA ASP A 150 23.01 12.38 30.15
C ASP A 150 24.42 13.01 30.22
N ILE A 151 24.95 13.50 29.09
CA ILE A 151 26.20 14.29 29.08
C ILE A 151 25.97 15.65 29.75
N TYR A 152 24.84 16.32 29.49
CA TYR A 152 24.51 17.64 30.06
C TYR A 152 23.99 17.60 31.51
N ARG A 153 23.73 16.42 32.08
CA ARG A 153 23.35 16.26 33.50
C ARG A 153 24.53 16.01 34.44
N LYS A 154 25.75 15.92 33.90
CA LYS A 154 26.99 15.69 34.68
C LYS A 154 27.82 16.96 34.93
N GLU A 155 27.32 18.13 34.59
CA GLU A 155 27.85 19.44 35.01
C GLU A 155 27.02 20.03 36.16
#